data_AF-A0A1F6BJS5-F1
#
_entry.id   AF-A0A1F6BJS5-F1
#
_cell.length_a   1.000
_cell.length_b   1.000
_cell.length_c   1.000
_cell.angle_alpha   90.00
_cell.angle_beta   90.00
_cell.angle_gamma   90.00
#
_symmetry.space_group_name_H-M   'P 1'
#
loop_
_entity.id
_entity.type
_entity.pdbx_description
1 polymer ?
#
loop_
_entity_poly.entity_id
_entity_poly.type
_entity_poly.pdbx_seq_one_letter_code
_entity_poly.pdbx_strand_id
1 'polypeptide(L)'
;MIVLKKLFLILFFILPVFFSPRKTAASENSVVLHFFSAQGCPHCAKEKIFLEKLKSKYNFLQIREYEVTQNKENLQLLTRAGEALFADVSGVPFTVVCKNYTAGFNTEETTGAIIESYIQKAGECEDLVGYLSAGSDRSQSRTSQNQAIPENLKLPFFGLVRISDLSLPIFTLAVAFLDGFNPCAMWVLLFLISLLLGLKNRLRMFILGFTFILASGAVYFLFLSAWLNLFLFLGYIVWIRTIVGVVALGSGGYYLYDWYINKSGLCKVSQGKKKRQVFDKLKKITSSGNLLLALTGIIALAFAVNLIELICSAGLPAVYTKVISMSQLPLWKYYGYLLFYILIFMLDDLIVFTGAMLTLHAFGLNTKYARYSHFFGGIIMLTIGLLMLFKPELLMFG
;
A
#
# COMPACT_ATOMS: atom_id res chain seq x y z
N MET A 1 83.61 47.77 5.66
CA MET A 1 83.24 47.14 4.37
C MET A 1 83.11 45.61 4.40
N ILE A 2 83.43 44.92 5.52
CA ILE A 2 83.34 43.45 5.63
C ILE A 2 82.00 43.00 6.29
N VAL A 3 81.43 43.82 7.17
CA VAL A 3 80.18 43.50 7.89
C VAL A 3 78.95 43.57 6.97
N LEU A 4 78.91 44.51 6.04
CA LEU A 4 77.78 44.68 5.11
C LEU A 4 77.66 43.54 4.09
N LYS A 5 78.79 42.91 3.72
CA LYS A 5 78.84 41.78 2.79
C LYS A 5 78.36 40.48 3.41
N LYS A 6 78.57 40.29 4.73
CA LYS A 6 78.07 39.11 5.48
C LYS A 6 76.55 39.19 5.72
N LEU A 7 75.98 40.38 5.88
CA LEU A 7 74.54 40.56 6.05
C LEU A 7 73.77 40.17 4.77
N PHE A 8 74.32 40.48 3.59
CA PHE A 8 73.71 40.13 2.31
C PHE A 8 73.79 38.63 1.99
N LEU A 9 74.83 37.94 2.46
CA LEU A 9 74.99 36.50 2.27
C LEU A 9 74.03 35.68 3.15
N ILE A 10 73.71 36.17 4.36
CA ILE A 10 72.72 35.54 5.26
C ILE A 10 71.30 35.76 4.73
N LEU A 11 71.01 36.92 4.12
CA LEU A 11 69.69 37.19 3.53
C LEU A 11 69.42 36.37 2.28
N PHE A 12 70.46 36.00 1.51
CA PHE A 12 70.32 35.18 0.30
C PHE A 12 70.16 33.68 0.59
N PHE A 13 70.63 33.19 1.74
CA PHE A 13 70.50 31.78 2.12
C PHE A 13 69.21 31.45 2.90
N ILE A 14 68.49 32.47 3.40
CA ILE A 14 67.19 32.31 4.09
C ILE A 14 66.00 32.41 3.11
N LEU A 15 66.22 32.83 1.87
CA LEU A 15 65.14 33.18 0.92
C LEU A 15 64.69 32.13 -0.12
N PRO A 16 64.97 30.81 -0.04
CA PRO A 16 64.24 29.84 -0.87
C PRO A 16 63.32 28.88 -0.10
N VAL A 17 63.16 29.00 1.22
CA VAL A 17 62.33 28.03 2.00
C VAL A 17 60.82 28.32 1.92
N PHE A 18 60.40 29.47 1.37
CA PHE A 18 58.98 29.83 1.26
C PHE A 18 58.32 29.59 -0.11
N PHE A 19 59.06 29.07 -1.09
CA PHE A 19 58.50 28.67 -2.39
C PHE A 19 58.44 27.13 -2.49
N SER A 20 57.74 26.51 -1.54
CA SER A 20 57.10 25.24 -1.88
C SER A 20 56.02 25.53 -2.92
N PRO A 21 56.00 24.85 -4.08
CA PRO A 21 54.81 24.89 -4.92
C PRO A 21 53.70 24.30 -4.06
N ARG A 22 52.85 25.18 -3.53
CA ARG A 22 51.57 24.77 -2.98
C ARG A 22 50.90 24.09 -4.16
N LYS A 23 50.77 22.76 -4.12
CA LYS A 23 49.80 22.07 -4.96
C LYS A 23 48.48 22.70 -4.54
N THR A 24 48.07 23.77 -5.24
CA THR A 24 46.67 24.08 -5.42
C THR A 24 46.13 22.83 -6.08
N ALA A 25 45.68 21.90 -5.25
CA ALA A 25 44.65 20.98 -5.68
C ALA A 25 43.55 21.92 -6.17
N ALA A 26 43.51 22.11 -7.49
CA ALA A 26 42.28 22.48 -8.14
C ALA A 26 41.31 21.41 -7.65
N SER A 27 40.39 21.80 -6.76
CA SER A 27 39.18 21.04 -6.55
C SER A 27 38.59 20.91 -7.94
N GLU A 28 38.82 19.78 -8.60
CA GLU A 28 37.93 19.36 -9.67
C GLU A 28 36.56 19.33 -9.00
N ASN A 29 35.72 20.33 -9.30
CA ASN A 29 34.37 20.44 -8.73
C ASN A 29 33.55 19.27 -9.25
N SER A 30 33.76 18.09 -8.65
CA SER A 30 33.11 16.85 -9.02
C SER A 30 31.77 16.81 -8.31
N VAL A 31 30.69 16.71 -9.10
CA VAL A 31 29.32 16.60 -8.58
C VAL A 31 28.99 15.12 -8.49
N VAL A 32 28.61 14.65 -7.31
CA VAL A 32 28.19 13.26 -7.11
C VAL A 32 26.66 13.17 -7.17
N LEU A 33 26.17 12.34 -8.09
CA LEU A 33 24.77 11.95 -8.19
C LEU A 33 24.62 10.54 -7.61
N HIS A 34 23.73 10.40 -6.63
CA HIS A 34 23.41 9.14 -5.99
C HIS A 34 22.09 8.61 -6.54
N PHE A 35 22.14 7.46 -7.18
CA PHE A 35 21.00 6.81 -7.84
C PHE A 35 20.67 5.51 -7.11
N PHE A 36 19.50 5.45 -6.48
CA PHE A 36 19.00 4.25 -5.82
C PHE A 36 18.05 3.50 -6.75
N SER A 37 18.31 2.21 -6.95
CA SER A 37 17.61 1.35 -7.92
C SER A 37 17.21 0.01 -7.28
N ALA A 38 16.26 -0.69 -7.92
CA ALA A 38 15.87 -2.04 -7.53
C ALA A 38 15.86 -2.99 -8.73
N GLN A 39 16.12 -4.28 -8.47
CA GLN A 39 15.97 -5.34 -9.48
C GLN A 39 14.53 -5.43 -9.97
N GLY A 40 14.37 -5.51 -11.30
CA GLY A 40 13.05 -5.57 -11.94
C GLY A 40 12.30 -4.25 -12.03
N CYS A 41 12.91 -3.12 -11.66
CA CYS A 41 12.30 -1.79 -11.74
C CYS A 41 12.38 -1.20 -13.16
N PRO A 42 11.24 -1.05 -13.90
CA PRO A 42 11.25 -0.56 -15.27
C PRO A 42 11.61 0.93 -15.38
N HIS A 43 11.23 1.74 -14.38
CA HIS A 43 11.57 3.16 -14.34
C HIS A 43 13.06 3.39 -14.04
N CYS A 44 13.65 2.55 -13.19
CA CYS A 44 15.09 2.57 -12.90
C CYS A 44 15.91 2.24 -14.15
N ALA A 45 15.46 1.28 -14.96
CA ALA A 45 16.12 0.95 -16.22
C ALA A 45 16.13 2.14 -17.20
N LYS A 46 15.01 2.88 -17.29
CA LYS A 46 14.93 4.09 -18.12
C LYS A 46 15.84 5.20 -17.62
N GLU A 47 15.83 5.46 -16.31
CA GLU A 47 16.69 6.48 -15.71
C GLU A 47 18.17 6.14 -15.88
N LYS A 48 18.55 4.87 -15.71
CA LYS A 48 19.93 4.42 -15.91
C LYS A 48 20.46 4.74 -17.31
N ILE A 49 19.65 4.52 -18.35
CA ILE A 49 20.00 4.89 -19.74
C ILE A 49 20.21 6.40 -19.87
N PHE A 50 19.33 7.19 -19.26
CA PHE A 50 19.44 8.65 -19.25
C PHE A 50 20.69 9.14 -18.49
N LEU A 51 21.00 8.56 -17.33
CA LEU A 51 22.16 8.92 -16.51
C LEU A 51 23.49 8.63 -17.25
N GLU A 52 23.58 7.56 -18.05
CA GLU A 52 24.77 7.31 -18.89
C GLU A 52 24.97 8.39 -19.97
N LYS A 53 23.89 8.95 -20.53
CA LYS A 53 23.98 10.10 -21.44
C LYS A 53 24.51 11.34 -20.70
N LEU A 54 24.02 11.59 -19.49
CA LEU A 54 24.47 12.73 -18.67
C LEU A 54 25.95 12.59 -18.26
N LYS A 55 26.40 11.38 -17.93
CA LYS A 55 27.81 11.09 -17.65
C LYS A 55 28.72 11.47 -18.82
N SER A 56 28.28 11.21 -20.05
CA SER A 56 29.01 11.56 -21.26
C SER A 56 28.98 13.06 -21.58
N LYS A 57 27.92 13.76 -21.13
CA LYS A 57 27.73 15.20 -21.33
C LYS A 57 28.48 16.04 -20.31
N TYR A 58 28.60 15.57 -19.08
CA TYR A 58 29.19 16.29 -17.95
C TYR A 58 30.38 15.51 -17.37
N ASN A 59 31.59 15.83 -17.83
CA ASN A 59 32.82 15.13 -17.40
C ASN A 59 33.13 15.24 -15.89
N PHE A 60 32.55 16.23 -15.20
CA PHE A 60 32.68 16.41 -13.75
C PHE A 60 31.63 15.63 -12.94
N LEU A 61 30.68 14.96 -13.60
CA LEU A 61 29.60 14.22 -12.95
C LEU A 61 30.07 12.80 -12.60
N GLN A 62 30.00 12.45 -11.32
CA GLN A 62 30.18 11.08 -10.83
C GLN A 62 28.82 10.50 -10.46
N ILE A 63 28.49 9.32 -10.99
CA ILE A 63 27.24 8.63 -10.66
C ILE A 63 27.56 7.43 -9.78
N ARG A 64 26.91 7.35 -8.62
CA ARG A 64 26.97 6.20 -7.70
C ARG A 64 25.62 5.52 -7.67
N GLU A 65 25.58 4.26 -8.10
CA GLU A 65 24.37 3.43 -8.08
C GLU A 65 24.32 2.58 -6.81
N TYR A 66 23.14 2.52 -6.19
CA TYR A 66 22.85 1.75 -4.99
C TYR A 66 21.65 0.84 -5.25
N GLU A 67 21.91 -0.45 -5.48
CA GLU A 67 20.85 -1.47 -5.60
C GLU A 67 20.32 -1.82 -4.21
N VAL A 68 19.00 -1.69 -3.98
CA VAL A 68 18.41 -1.83 -2.62
C VAL A 68 17.65 -3.13 -2.40
N THR A 69 17.42 -3.96 -3.42
CA THR A 69 16.66 -5.21 -3.29
C THR A 69 17.46 -6.26 -2.54
N GLN A 70 18.74 -6.43 -2.87
CA GLN A 70 19.58 -7.46 -2.29
C GLN A 70 20.58 -6.91 -1.25
N ASN A 71 20.75 -5.58 -1.19
CA ASN A 71 21.71 -4.95 -0.29
C ASN A 71 21.00 -4.12 0.80
N LYS A 72 20.97 -4.67 2.03
CA LYS A 72 20.36 -4.04 3.20
C LYS A 72 21.04 -2.73 3.60
N GLU A 73 22.35 -2.60 3.40
CA GLU A 73 23.09 -1.38 3.73
C GLU A 73 22.71 -0.23 2.78
N ASN A 74 22.53 -0.54 1.50
CA ASN A 74 22.03 0.42 0.51
C ASN A 74 20.59 0.84 0.81
N LEU A 75 19.73 -0.10 1.23
CA LEU A 75 18.38 0.22 1.66
C LEU A 75 18.38 1.13 2.90
N GLN A 76 19.25 0.87 3.88
CA GLN A 76 19.41 1.75 5.04
C GLN A 76 19.96 3.13 4.67
N LEU A 77 20.88 3.20 3.70
CA LEU A 77 21.37 4.47 3.18
C LEU A 77 20.26 5.25 2.46
N LEU A 78 19.42 4.57 1.68
CA LEU A 78 18.24 5.13 1.04
C LEU A 78 17.28 5.72 2.08
N THR A 79 16.97 4.97 3.15
CA THR A 79 16.13 5.45 4.25
C THR A 79 16.73 6.68 4.93
N ARG A 80 18.03 6.64 5.28
CA ARG A 80 18.72 7.78 5.90
C ARG A 80 18.77 9.01 5.00
N ALA A 81 18.98 8.82 3.69
CA ALA A 81 18.94 9.90 2.71
C ALA A 81 17.54 10.51 2.64
N GLY A 82 16.49 9.67 2.60
CA GLY A 82 15.10 10.10 2.67
C GLY A 82 14.77 10.92 3.91
N GLU A 83 15.21 10.44 5.07
CA GLU A 83 15.04 11.13 6.36
C GLU A 83 15.75 12.50 6.37
N ALA A 84 17.01 12.56 5.92
CA ALA A 84 17.79 13.80 5.89
C ALA A 84 17.22 14.85 4.90
N LEU A 85 16.56 14.39 3.83
CA LEU A 85 15.96 15.23 2.80
C LEU A 85 14.48 15.54 3.05
N PHE A 86 13.87 14.96 4.10
CA PHE A 86 12.42 14.97 4.30
C PHE A 86 11.65 14.50 3.06
N ALA A 87 12.22 13.53 2.34
CA ALA A 87 11.69 13.00 1.09
C ALA A 87 10.83 11.76 1.33
N ASP A 88 9.76 11.58 0.53
CA ASP A 88 9.07 10.29 0.48
C ASP A 88 9.90 9.29 -0.32
N VAL A 89 10.36 8.26 0.37
CA VAL A 89 11.17 7.18 -0.21
C VAL A 89 10.38 5.89 -0.16
N SER A 90 9.18 5.94 -0.76
CA SER A 90 8.25 4.82 -0.87
C SER A 90 8.59 3.85 -2.00
N GLY A 91 9.52 4.22 -2.88
CA GLY A 91 9.96 3.39 -4.00
C GLY A 91 11.21 3.93 -4.68
N VAL A 92 11.59 3.24 -5.75
CA VAL A 92 12.72 3.59 -6.63
C VAL A 92 12.24 3.72 -8.07
N PRO A 93 12.94 4.48 -8.94
CA PRO A 93 14.23 5.11 -8.68
C PRO A 93 14.14 6.33 -7.76
N PHE A 94 15.21 6.55 -6.98
CA PHE A 94 15.36 7.74 -6.15
C PHE A 94 16.74 8.33 -6.41
N THR A 95 16.79 9.60 -6.81
CA THR A 95 18.02 10.25 -7.27
C THR A 95 18.29 11.49 -6.44
N VAL A 96 19.50 11.61 -5.93
CA VAL A 96 19.94 12.72 -5.09
C VAL A 96 21.17 13.37 -5.69
N VAL A 97 21.14 14.70 -5.79
CA VAL A 97 22.28 15.53 -6.17
C VAL A 97 22.37 16.64 -5.12
N CYS A 98 23.48 16.67 -4.37
CA CYS A 98 23.65 17.59 -3.26
C CYS A 98 22.56 17.39 -2.16
N LYS A 99 21.63 18.34 -2.04
CA LYS A 99 20.44 18.30 -1.15
C LYS A 99 19.13 18.31 -1.94
N ASN A 100 19.19 18.22 -3.27
CA ASN A 100 18.02 18.13 -4.14
C ASN A 100 17.78 16.66 -4.52
N TYR A 101 16.52 16.29 -4.70
CA TYR A 101 16.17 14.91 -5.05
C TYR A 101 14.98 14.82 -6.01
N THR A 102 14.87 13.67 -6.67
CA THR A 102 13.70 13.25 -7.41
C THR A 102 13.27 11.85 -6.98
N ALA A 103 11.97 11.65 -6.78
CA ALA A 103 11.37 10.35 -6.53
C ALA A 103 10.62 9.88 -7.79
N GLY A 104 11.03 8.75 -8.35
CA GLY A 104 10.54 8.21 -9.62
C GLY A 104 11.19 8.86 -10.84
N PHE A 105 10.97 8.25 -12.01
CA PHE A 105 11.45 8.74 -13.30
C PHE A 105 10.46 8.43 -14.41
N ASN A 106 10.07 9.46 -15.19
CA ASN A 106 9.14 9.31 -16.30
C ASN A 106 9.84 9.39 -17.66
N THR A 107 10.30 10.59 -18.05
CA THR A 107 10.99 10.85 -19.34
C THR A 107 12.16 11.83 -19.18
N GLU A 108 13.01 11.91 -20.21
CA GLU A 108 14.15 12.84 -20.25
C GLU A 108 13.70 14.30 -20.22
N GLU A 109 12.57 14.63 -20.86
CA GLU A 109 12.04 15.99 -20.97
C GLU A 109 11.37 16.48 -19.69
N THR A 110 10.96 15.56 -18.81
CA THR A 110 10.23 15.85 -17.58
C THR A 110 11.15 15.71 -16.36
N THR A 111 11.19 14.51 -15.77
CA THR A 111 12.04 14.24 -14.61
C THR A 111 13.53 14.37 -14.95
N GLY A 112 13.94 13.95 -16.16
CA GLY A 112 15.33 14.06 -16.60
C GLY A 112 15.83 15.51 -16.62
N ALA A 113 15.02 16.44 -17.14
CA ALA A 113 15.34 17.87 -17.15
C ALA A 113 15.50 18.44 -15.74
N ILE A 114 14.73 17.95 -14.77
CA ILE A 114 14.85 18.34 -13.35
C ILE A 114 16.19 17.85 -12.78
N ILE A 115 16.52 16.57 -12.98
CA ILE A 115 17.80 15.98 -12.54
C ILE A 115 18.98 16.72 -13.16
N GLU A 116 18.93 17.00 -14.46
CA GLU A 116 19.97 17.75 -15.15
C GLU A 116 20.11 19.18 -14.61
N SER A 117 18.99 19.83 -14.26
CA SER A 117 19.00 21.16 -13.64
C SER A 117 19.69 21.17 -12.28
N TYR A 118 19.60 20.08 -11.50
CA TYR A 118 20.32 19.96 -10.23
C TYR A 118 21.82 19.87 -10.44
N ILE A 119 22.26 19.11 -11.44
CA ILE A 119 23.68 18.98 -11.81
C ILE A 119 24.23 20.32 -12.28
N GLN A 120 23.50 21.05 -13.12
CA GLN A 120 23.93 22.36 -13.63
C GLN A 120 24.03 23.42 -12.52
N LYS A 121 23.16 23.34 -11.50
CA LYS A 121 23.17 24.24 -10.33
C LYS A 121 24.06 23.76 -9.20
N ALA A 122 24.68 22.59 -9.32
CA ALA A 122 25.37 21.92 -8.21
C ALA A 122 26.62 22.67 -7.74
N GLY A 123 27.31 23.45 -8.58
CA GLY A 123 28.45 24.29 -8.15
C GLY A 123 29.39 23.58 -7.15
N GLU A 124 29.76 24.27 -6.06
CA GLU A 124 30.34 23.65 -4.86
C GLU A 124 29.22 23.31 -3.87
N CYS A 125 28.54 22.18 -4.09
CA CYS A 125 27.52 21.70 -3.17
C CYS A 125 28.04 20.61 -2.23
N GLU A 126 27.42 20.56 -1.05
CA GLU A 126 27.67 19.51 -0.07
C GLU A 126 27.00 18.20 -0.50
N ASP A 127 27.80 17.13 -0.60
CA ASP A 127 27.31 15.76 -0.85
C ASP A 127 26.69 15.16 0.43
N LEU A 128 25.36 15.29 0.53
CA LEU A 128 24.60 14.77 1.66
C LEU A 128 24.69 13.25 1.79
N VAL A 129 24.57 12.51 0.69
CA VAL A 129 24.52 11.04 0.73
C VAL A 129 25.91 10.46 1.00
N GLY A 130 26.95 11.09 0.44
CA GLY A 130 28.34 10.79 0.81
C GLY A 130 28.58 10.95 2.30
N TYR A 131 28.15 12.08 2.89
CA TYR A 131 28.24 12.31 4.34
C TYR A 131 27.51 11.23 5.16
N LEU A 132 26.28 10.86 4.76
CA LEU A 132 25.50 9.81 5.44
C LEU A 132 26.16 8.42 5.33
N SER A 133 26.84 8.14 4.21
CA SER A 133 27.57 6.88 4.03
C SER A 133 28.81 6.77 4.92
N ALA A 134 29.44 7.89 5.29
CA ALA A 134 30.69 7.95 6.03
C ALA A 134 30.56 7.80 7.56
N GLY A 135 29.33 7.64 8.09
CA GLY A 135 29.11 7.23 9.49
C GLY A 135 29.52 8.25 10.56
N SER A 136 29.60 9.55 10.23
CA SER A 136 29.91 10.57 11.23
C SER A 136 28.69 10.86 12.11
N ASP A 137 28.60 10.08 13.19
CA ASP A 137 27.76 10.31 14.37
C ASP A 137 28.15 11.63 15.05
N ARG A 138 27.72 12.76 14.49
CA ARG A 138 27.40 13.94 15.30
C ARG A 138 25.90 14.00 15.45
N SER A 139 25.45 13.31 16.49
CA SER A 139 24.19 13.56 17.17
C SER A 139 24.11 15.04 17.52
N GLN A 140 23.52 15.83 16.63
CA GLN A 140 22.92 17.11 16.99
C GLN A 140 21.42 16.89 17.08
N SER A 141 20.98 16.82 18.33
CA SER A 141 19.59 16.99 18.74
C SER A 141 18.97 18.18 18.01
N ARG A 142 18.10 17.89 17.04
CA ARG A 142 17.13 18.84 16.49
C ARG A 142 15.82 18.08 16.28
N THR A 143 14.91 18.40 17.20
CA THR A 143 13.45 18.39 17.12
C THR A 143 12.83 17.60 15.97
N SER A 144 12.13 16.52 16.33
CA SER A 144 11.13 15.85 15.50
C SER A 144 10.26 16.86 14.76
N GLN A 145 10.27 16.79 13.43
CA GLN A 145 9.18 17.30 12.60
C GLN A 145 9.12 16.51 11.27
N ASN A 146 8.22 15.53 11.28
CA ASN A 146 7.37 15.03 10.20
C ASN A 146 8.00 14.72 8.83
N GLN A 147 8.11 13.42 8.55
CA GLN A 147 7.87 12.87 7.22
C GLN A 147 6.44 13.21 6.79
N ALA A 148 6.33 13.81 5.60
CA ALA A 148 5.05 14.17 5.02
C ALA A 148 4.24 12.91 4.70
N ILE A 149 3.20 12.73 5.51
CA ILE A 149 1.99 12.02 5.18
C ILE A 149 1.45 12.60 3.84
N PRO A 150 0.86 11.82 2.91
CA PRO A 150 0.10 12.44 1.82
C PRO A 150 -0.88 13.43 2.45
N GLU A 151 -0.66 14.72 2.20
CA GLU A 151 -1.34 15.78 2.94
C GLU A 151 -2.85 15.66 2.78
N ASN A 152 -3.34 14.93 1.78
CA ASN A 152 -4.75 14.75 1.49
C ASN A 152 -5.11 13.29 1.17
N LEU A 153 -6.10 12.75 1.87
CA LEU A 153 -6.81 11.52 1.53
C LEU A 153 -8.06 11.88 0.72
N LYS A 154 -8.20 11.36 -0.50
CA LYS A 154 -9.35 11.67 -1.35
C LYS A 154 -10.51 10.72 -1.03
N LEU A 155 -11.52 11.22 -0.33
CA LEU A 155 -12.73 10.47 0.06
C LEU A 155 -13.84 10.60 -0.99
N PRO A 156 -14.60 9.52 -1.27
CA PRO A 156 -15.57 9.45 -2.37
C PRO A 156 -16.80 10.35 -2.19
N PHE A 157 -17.00 10.92 -0.99
CA PHE A 157 -18.07 11.88 -0.69
C PHE A 157 -17.59 13.20 -0.08
N PHE A 158 -16.39 13.24 0.51
CA PHE A 158 -15.89 14.38 1.30
C PHE A 158 -14.70 15.12 0.67
N GLY A 159 -14.20 14.67 -0.49
CA GLY A 159 -13.09 15.33 -1.18
C GLY A 159 -11.73 15.06 -0.52
N LEU A 160 -10.77 15.97 -0.72
CA LEU A 160 -9.42 15.90 -0.15
C LEU A 160 -9.49 16.24 1.35
N VAL A 161 -9.27 15.26 2.22
CA VAL A 161 -9.26 15.43 3.69
C VAL A 161 -7.84 15.31 4.21
N ARG A 162 -7.39 16.30 4.98
CA ARG A 162 -6.01 16.33 5.47
C ARG A 162 -5.77 15.35 6.61
N ILE A 163 -4.74 14.51 6.45
CA ILE A 163 -4.42 13.47 7.45
C ILE A 163 -3.84 14.10 8.73
N SER A 164 -3.23 15.28 8.63
CA SER A 164 -2.73 16.08 9.76
C SER A 164 -3.83 16.69 10.64
N ASP A 165 -5.05 16.85 10.10
CA ASP A 165 -6.19 17.44 10.81
C ASP A 165 -7.01 16.38 11.57
N LEU A 166 -6.75 15.09 11.34
CA LEU A 166 -7.42 13.97 12.02
C LEU A 166 -6.52 13.35 13.10
N SER A 167 -7.04 13.25 14.32
CA SER A 167 -6.39 12.44 15.34
C SER A 167 -6.37 10.95 14.93
N LEU A 168 -5.32 10.20 15.31
CA LEU A 168 -5.17 8.77 15.00
C LEU A 168 -6.45 7.92 15.24
N PRO A 169 -7.26 8.17 16.28
CA PRO A 169 -8.55 7.49 16.44
C PRO A 169 -9.56 7.82 15.34
N ILE A 170 -9.69 9.09 14.92
CA ILE A 170 -10.62 9.48 13.86
C ILE A 170 -10.15 8.93 12.51
N PHE A 171 -8.84 8.93 12.27
CA PHE A 171 -8.26 8.29 11.09
C PHE A 171 -8.56 6.78 11.06
N THR A 172 -8.37 6.09 12.19
CA THR A 172 -8.70 4.66 12.31
C THR A 172 -10.19 4.42 12.03
N LEU A 173 -11.07 5.23 12.62
CA LEU A 173 -12.51 5.14 12.42
C LEU A 173 -12.88 5.32 10.93
N ALA A 174 -12.35 6.35 10.27
CA ALA A 174 -12.66 6.65 8.89
C ALA A 174 -12.21 5.53 7.94
N VAL A 175 -10.95 5.09 8.07
CA VAL A 175 -10.39 4.06 7.18
C VAL A 175 -11.06 2.71 7.41
N ALA A 176 -11.26 2.30 8.67
CA ALA A 176 -11.92 1.03 8.98
C ALA A 176 -13.39 1.00 8.53
N PHE A 177 -14.11 2.12 8.67
CA PHE A 177 -15.48 2.23 8.19
C PHE A 177 -15.57 2.11 6.66
N LEU A 178 -14.65 2.75 5.94
CA LEU A 178 -14.60 2.65 4.49
C LEU A 178 -14.23 1.24 4.00
N ASP A 179 -13.38 0.54 4.76
CA ASP A 179 -13.02 -0.85 4.48
C ASP A 179 -14.20 -1.82 4.74
N GLY A 180 -14.99 -1.60 5.81
CA GLY A 180 -16.16 -2.44 6.11
C GLY A 180 -17.18 -2.49 4.97
N PHE A 181 -17.45 -1.33 4.33
CA PHE A 181 -18.34 -1.22 3.18
C PHE A 181 -17.73 -1.75 1.86
N ASN A 182 -16.86 -2.75 1.93
CA ASN A 182 -16.28 -3.42 0.78
C ASN A 182 -17.32 -4.27 0.05
N PRO A 183 -17.48 -4.12 -1.28
CA PRO A 183 -18.42 -4.92 -2.05
C PRO A 183 -18.17 -6.43 -1.92
N CYS A 184 -16.93 -6.89 -1.77
CA CYS A 184 -16.62 -8.31 -1.59
C CYS A 184 -17.22 -8.87 -0.29
N ALA A 185 -17.12 -8.13 0.82
CA ALA A 185 -17.66 -8.51 2.13
C ALA A 185 -19.18 -8.61 2.12
N MET A 186 -19.84 -7.57 1.58
CA MET A 186 -21.30 -7.47 1.52
C MET A 186 -21.96 -8.64 0.77
N TRP A 187 -21.38 -9.09 -0.34
CA TRP A 187 -21.91 -10.25 -1.08
C TRP A 187 -21.81 -11.55 -0.31
N VAL A 188 -20.71 -11.74 0.43
CA VAL A 188 -20.54 -12.92 1.28
C VAL A 188 -21.51 -12.89 2.45
N LEU A 189 -21.70 -11.72 3.07
CA LEU A 189 -22.66 -11.56 4.16
C LEU A 189 -24.08 -11.92 3.70
N LEU A 190 -24.50 -11.47 2.51
CA LEU A 190 -25.79 -11.83 1.92
C LEU A 190 -25.90 -13.34 1.66
N PHE A 191 -24.84 -13.97 1.17
CA PHE A 191 -24.79 -15.43 0.99
C PHE A 191 -24.95 -16.17 2.33
N LEU A 192 -24.25 -15.72 3.37
CA LEU A 192 -24.36 -16.27 4.72
C LEU A 192 -25.78 -16.11 5.27
N ILE A 193 -26.38 -14.92 5.15
CA ILE A 193 -27.76 -14.65 5.56
C ILE A 193 -28.72 -15.60 4.85
N SER A 194 -28.59 -15.77 3.53
CA SER A 194 -29.43 -16.70 2.75
C SER A 194 -29.30 -18.15 3.22
N LEU A 195 -28.10 -18.56 3.65
CA LEU A 195 -27.86 -19.91 4.15
C LEU A 195 -28.49 -20.11 5.54
N LEU A 196 -28.35 -19.11 6.42
CA LEU A 196 -28.84 -19.17 7.79
C LEU A 196 -30.36 -19.02 7.90
N LEU A 197 -31.00 -18.18 7.08
CA LEU A 197 -32.46 -18.00 7.07
C LEU A 197 -33.26 -19.30 6.83
N GLY A 198 -32.64 -20.32 6.25
CA GLY A 198 -33.24 -21.65 6.06
C GLY A 198 -33.30 -22.52 7.33
N LEU A 199 -32.74 -22.07 8.45
CA LEU A 199 -32.69 -22.81 9.71
C LEU A 199 -33.91 -22.51 10.59
N LYS A 200 -34.51 -23.56 11.16
CA LYS A 200 -35.69 -23.43 12.04
C LYS A 200 -35.38 -22.80 13.41
N ASN A 201 -34.14 -22.91 13.89
CA ASN A 201 -33.76 -22.50 15.24
C ASN A 201 -33.07 -21.12 15.23
N ARG A 202 -33.73 -20.13 15.84
CA ARG A 202 -33.26 -18.73 15.98
C ARG A 202 -31.91 -18.62 16.68
N LEU A 203 -31.76 -19.30 17.81
CA LEU A 203 -30.53 -19.24 18.61
C LEU A 203 -29.34 -19.82 17.83
N ARG A 204 -29.59 -20.91 17.07
CA ARG A 204 -28.56 -21.50 16.20
C ARG A 204 -28.15 -20.57 15.06
N MET A 205 -29.08 -19.83 14.45
CA MET A 205 -28.75 -18.84 13.42
C MET A 205 -27.81 -17.75 13.96
N PHE A 206 -28.14 -17.19 15.13
CA PHE A 206 -27.30 -16.17 15.75
C PHE A 206 -25.93 -16.72 16.13
N ILE A 207 -25.83 -17.90 16.75
CA ILE A 207 -24.54 -18.51 17.10
C ILE A 207 -23.65 -18.64 15.86
N LEU A 208 -24.18 -19.19 14.76
CA LEU A 208 -23.39 -19.41 13.55
C LEU A 208 -22.99 -18.09 12.89
N GLY A 209 -23.88 -17.11 12.81
CA GLY A 209 -23.55 -15.81 12.22
C GLY A 209 -22.56 -15.00 13.05
N PHE A 210 -22.73 -14.93 14.38
CA PHE A 210 -21.75 -14.30 15.26
C PHE A 210 -20.40 -15.01 15.21
N THR A 211 -20.38 -16.34 15.11
CA THR A 211 -19.14 -17.10 14.93
C THR A 211 -18.46 -16.73 13.63
N PHE A 212 -19.21 -16.57 12.53
CA PHE A 212 -18.65 -16.13 11.25
C PHE A 212 -18.00 -14.75 11.36
N ILE A 213 -18.71 -13.78 11.93
CA ILE A 213 -18.24 -12.40 12.09
C ILE A 213 -17.00 -12.37 13.00
N LEU A 214 -17.04 -13.04 14.15
CA LEU A 214 -15.91 -13.09 15.06
C LEU A 214 -14.68 -13.78 14.45
N ALA A 215 -14.89 -14.90 13.75
CA ALA A 215 -13.83 -15.60 13.05
C ALA A 215 -13.24 -14.74 11.92
N SER A 216 -14.07 -13.99 11.19
CA SER A 216 -13.63 -13.06 10.15
C SER A 216 -12.75 -11.97 10.72
N GLY A 217 -13.21 -11.27 11.77
CA GLY A 217 -12.42 -10.24 12.44
C GLY A 217 -11.10 -10.78 13.03
N ALA A 218 -11.11 -12.00 13.58
CA ALA A 218 -9.89 -12.63 14.09
C ALA A 218 -8.89 -12.95 12.96
N VAL A 219 -9.36 -13.50 11.84
CA VAL A 219 -8.53 -13.78 10.67
C VAL A 219 -7.97 -12.48 10.08
N TYR A 220 -8.79 -11.44 9.95
CA TYR A 220 -8.35 -10.14 9.46
C TYR A 220 -7.32 -9.47 10.39
N PHE A 221 -7.53 -9.57 11.71
CA PHE A 221 -6.53 -9.11 12.69
C PHE A 221 -5.20 -9.85 12.55
N LEU A 222 -5.24 -11.18 12.36
CA LEU A 222 -4.04 -11.98 12.12
C LEU A 222 -3.32 -11.53 10.85
N PHE A 223 -4.05 -11.20 9.78
CA PHE A 223 -3.45 -10.67 8.55
C PHE A 223 -2.81 -9.29 8.75
N LEU A 224 -3.51 -8.36 9.42
CA LEU A 224 -2.98 -7.03 9.73
C LEU A 224 -1.74 -7.08 10.65
N SER A 225 -1.72 -8.01 11.60
CA SER A 225 -0.59 -8.18 12.52
C SER A 225 0.61 -8.90 11.89
N ALA A 226 0.37 -9.85 10.98
CA ALA A 226 1.40 -10.61 10.28
C ALA A 226 2.03 -9.85 9.07
N TRP A 227 1.67 -8.58 8.88
CA TRP A 227 2.00 -7.76 7.70
C TRP A 227 3.51 -7.57 7.44
N LEU A 228 4.37 -7.79 8.44
CA LEU A 228 5.78 -7.38 8.48
C LEU A 228 6.79 -8.18 7.62
N ASN A 229 6.37 -8.83 6.54
CA ASN A 229 7.28 -9.35 5.49
C ASN A 229 6.66 -9.38 4.08
N LEU A 230 5.46 -8.82 3.89
CA LEU A 230 4.64 -9.05 2.70
C LEU A 230 4.86 -8.03 1.56
N PHE A 231 5.92 -7.21 1.61
CA PHE A 231 6.30 -6.32 0.50
C PHE A 231 6.69 -7.11 -0.78
N LEU A 232 7.03 -8.40 -0.65
CA LEU A 232 7.22 -9.33 -1.78
C LEU A 232 5.91 -9.76 -2.46
N PHE A 233 4.75 -9.43 -1.90
CA PHE A 233 3.43 -9.80 -2.45
C PHE A 233 2.83 -8.74 -3.37
N LEU A 234 3.37 -7.53 -3.39
CA LEU A 234 2.88 -6.44 -4.25
C LEU A 234 2.91 -6.81 -5.75
N GLY A 235 3.88 -7.64 -6.17
CA GLY A 235 3.90 -8.20 -7.53
C GLY A 235 2.80 -9.23 -7.81
N TYR A 236 2.34 -9.97 -6.80
CA TYR A 236 1.26 -10.96 -6.92
C TYR A 236 -0.13 -10.34 -6.85
N ILE A 237 -0.29 -9.22 -6.13
CA ILE A 237 -1.56 -8.50 -5.98
C ILE A 237 -2.14 -8.12 -7.35
N VAL A 238 -1.31 -7.72 -8.32
CA VAL A 238 -1.76 -7.37 -9.68
C VAL A 238 -2.41 -8.56 -10.39
N TRP A 239 -1.78 -9.74 -10.32
CA TRP A 239 -2.30 -10.95 -10.95
C TRP A 239 -3.60 -11.42 -10.30
N ILE A 240 -3.64 -11.45 -8.97
CA ILE A 240 -4.82 -11.92 -8.24
C ILE A 240 -5.98 -10.94 -8.43
N ARG A 241 -5.73 -9.62 -8.40
CA ARG A 241 -6.71 -8.59 -8.72
C ARG A 241 -7.27 -8.77 -10.13
N THR A 242 -6.41 -9.07 -11.11
CA THR A 242 -6.83 -9.31 -12.49
C THR A 242 -7.76 -10.53 -12.57
N ILE A 243 -7.41 -11.62 -11.89
CA ILE A 243 -8.24 -12.83 -11.83
C ILE A 243 -9.61 -12.50 -11.19
N VAL A 244 -9.63 -11.82 -10.04
CA VAL A 244 -10.88 -11.44 -9.36
C VAL A 244 -11.72 -10.50 -10.21
N GLY A 245 -11.10 -9.52 -10.88
CA GLY A 245 -11.77 -8.60 -11.80
C GLY A 245 -12.41 -9.33 -12.99
N VAL A 246 -11.71 -10.30 -13.59
CA VAL A 246 -12.26 -11.14 -14.67
C VAL A 246 -13.42 -11.99 -14.17
N VAL A 247 -13.31 -12.59 -12.98
CA VAL A 247 -14.41 -13.36 -12.36
C VAL A 247 -15.61 -12.45 -12.10
N ALA A 248 -15.41 -11.25 -11.56
CA ALA A 248 -16.45 -10.25 -11.32
C ALA A 248 -17.14 -9.79 -12.62
N LEU A 249 -16.38 -9.61 -13.70
CA LEU A 249 -16.95 -9.33 -15.02
C LEU A 249 -17.78 -10.50 -15.55
N GLY A 250 -17.28 -11.73 -15.40
CA GLY A 250 -17.99 -12.94 -15.80
C GLY A 250 -19.28 -13.16 -15.01
N SER A 251 -19.24 -12.98 -13.68
CA SER A 251 -20.41 -13.10 -12.80
C SER A 251 -21.41 -11.96 -13.03
N GLY A 252 -20.94 -10.72 -13.18
CA GLY A 252 -21.78 -9.57 -13.48
C GLY A 252 -22.49 -9.71 -14.83
N GLY A 253 -21.75 -10.13 -15.87
CA GLY A 253 -22.31 -10.42 -17.20
C GLY A 253 -23.32 -11.56 -17.16
N TYR A 254 -23.05 -12.63 -16.40
CA TYR A 254 -24.00 -13.71 -16.18
C TYR A 254 -25.28 -13.24 -15.45
N TYR A 255 -25.17 -12.35 -14.46
CA TYR A 255 -26.33 -11.80 -13.74
C TYR A 255 -27.22 -10.93 -14.64
N LEU A 256 -26.63 -10.11 -15.51
CA LEU A 256 -27.35 -9.33 -16.51
C LEU A 256 -27.98 -10.20 -17.61
N TYR A 257 -27.26 -11.22 -18.06
CA TYR A 257 -27.76 -12.21 -19.01
C TYR A 257 -28.97 -12.98 -18.45
N ASP A 258 -28.88 -13.45 -17.20
CA ASP A 258 -30.00 -14.15 -16.56
C ASP A 258 -31.17 -13.18 -16.30
N TRP A 259 -30.93 -11.91 -15.98
CA TRP A 259 -32.00 -10.92 -15.88
C TRP A 259 -32.75 -10.70 -17.20
N TYR A 260 -32.02 -10.69 -18.33
CA TYR A 260 -32.59 -10.46 -19.66
C TYR A 260 -33.42 -11.67 -20.15
N ILE A 261 -32.92 -12.89 -19.96
CA ILE A 261 -33.57 -14.12 -20.43
C ILE A 261 -34.64 -14.62 -19.45
N ASN A 262 -34.40 -14.50 -18.15
CA ASN A 262 -35.19 -15.16 -17.11
C ASN A 262 -36.26 -14.19 -16.56
N LYS A 263 -37.23 -13.83 -17.42
CA LYS A 263 -38.29 -12.83 -17.11
C LYS A 263 -39.21 -13.20 -15.93
N SER A 264 -39.22 -14.47 -15.51
CA SER A 264 -40.07 -14.98 -14.42
C SER A 264 -39.50 -14.79 -13.01
N GLY A 265 -38.26 -14.30 -12.86
CA GLY A 265 -37.64 -14.07 -11.54
C GLY A 265 -37.45 -15.35 -10.70
N LEU A 266 -37.62 -16.52 -11.31
CA LEU A 266 -37.44 -17.81 -10.66
C LEU A 266 -35.95 -18.11 -10.56
N CYS A 267 -35.48 -18.23 -9.32
CA CYS A 267 -34.10 -18.55 -8.98
C CYS A 267 -33.69 -19.88 -9.65
N LYS A 268 -32.93 -19.81 -10.76
CA LYS A 268 -32.42 -20.99 -11.51
C LYS A 268 -31.44 -21.85 -10.72
N VAL A 269 -31.09 -21.47 -9.49
CA VAL A 269 -30.36 -22.32 -8.52
C VAL A 269 -31.12 -23.65 -8.29
N SER A 270 -32.43 -23.68 -8.56
CA SER A 270 -33.26 -24.89 -8.53
C SER A 270 -33.06 -25.86 -9.72
N GLN A 271 -32.53 -25.42 -10.88
CA GLN A 271 -32.55 -26.23 -12.11
C GLN A 271 -31.25 -27.02 -12.38
N GLY A 272 -30.09 -26.61 -11.81
CA GLY A 272 -28.82 -27.30 -12.03
C GLY A 272 -28.51 -28.37 -10.98
N LYS A 273 -28.60 -29.67 -11.32
CA LYS A 273 -28.35 -30.81 -10.40
C LYS A 273 -27.06 -30.66 -9.56
N LYS A 274 -25.95 -30.17 -10.14
CA LYS A 274 -24.66 -29.97 -9.44
C LYS A 274 -24.68 -28.83 -8.42
N LYS A 275 -25.25 -27.66 -8.77
CA LYS A 275 -25.36 -26.50 -7.84
C LYS A 275 -26.29 -26.83 -6.68
N ARG A 276 -27.38 -27.55 -6.95
CA ARG A 276 -28.34 -28.03 -5.95
C ARG A 276 -27.68 -29.01 -4.98
N GLN A 277 -26.89 -29.97 -5.46
CA GLN A 277 -26.13 -30.88 -4.60
C GLN A 277 -25.13 -30.18 -3.67
N VAL A 278 -24.43 -29.15 -4.15
CA VAL A 278 -23.51 -28.37 -3.29
C VAL A 278 -24.29 -27.60 -2.25
N PHE A 279 -25.37 -26.92 -2.65
CA PHE A 279 -26.22 -26.16 -1.73
C PHE A 279 -26.91 -27.07 -0.70
N ASP A 280 -27.38 -28.25 -1.11
CA ASP A 280 -27.99 -29.24 -0.23
C ASP A 280 -26.96 -29.87 0.71
N LYS A 281 -25.71 -30.10 0.26
CA LYS A 281 -24.62 -30.54 1.15
C LYS A 281 -24.29 -29.48 2.19
N LEU A 282 -24.14 -28.22 1.77
CA LEU A 282 -23.90 -27.09 2.68
C LEU A 282 -25.07 -26.96 3.68
N LYS A 283 -26.31 -26.97 3.20
CA LYS A 283 -27.50 -26.92 4.03
C LYS A 283 -27.58 -28.12 4.99
N LYS A 284 -27.20 -29.33 4.55
CA LYS A 284 -27.17 -30.53 5.40
C LYS A 284 -26.08 -30.45 6.47
N ILE A 285 -24.92 -29.84 6.17
CA ILE A 285 -23.86 -29.59 7.16
C ILE A 285 -24.38 -28.58 8.21
N THR A 286 -24.98 -27.47 7.77
CA THR A 286 -25.47 -26.43 8.68
C THR A 286 -26.73 -26.82 9.43
N SER A 287 -27.57 -27.68 8.85
CA SER A 287 -28.80 -28.21 9.44
C SER A 287 -28.61 -29.55 10.16
N SER A 288 -27.43 -30.18 10.09
CA SER A 288 -27.12 -31.42 10.82
C SER A 288 -27.29 -31.20 12.33
N GLY A 289 -27.59 -32.23 13.12
CA GLY A 289 -27.71 -32.10 14.58
C GLY A 289 -26.42 -31.65 15.28
N ASN A 290 -25.26 -31.74 14.62
CA ASN A 290 -23.96 -31.46 15.22
C ASN A 290 -23.54 -29.99 15.04
N LEU A 291 -23.76 -29.18 16.08
CA LEU A 291 -23.38 -27.76 16.11
C LEU A 291 -21.88 -27.56 15.82
N LEU A 292 -21.03 -28.48 16.26
CA LEU A 292 -19.57 -28.41 16.10
C LEU A 292 -19.14 -28.46 14.62
N LEU A 293 -19.78 -29.34 13.83
CA LEU A 293 -19.52 -29.46 12.39
C LEU A 293 -19.95 -28.19 11.64
N ALA A 294 -21.05 -27.58 12.07
CA ALA A 294 -21.52 -26.31 11.49
C ALA A 294 -20.59 -25.14 11.85
N LEU A 295 -20.09 -25.08 13.09
CA LEU A 295 -19.14 -24.06 13.54
C LEU A 295 -17.82 -24.15 12.77
N THR A 296 -17.25 -25.35 12.64
CA THR A 296 -16.01 -25.56 11.86
C THR A 296 -16.17 -25.19 10.39
N GLY A 297 -17.31 -25.52 9.78
CA GLY A 297 -17.62 -25.11 8.41
C GLY A 297 -17.74 -23.60 8.23
N ILE A 298 -18.36 -22.91 9.19
CA ILE A 298 -18.48 -21.45 9.21
C ILE A 298 -17.11 -20.78 9.38
N ILE A 299 -16.26 -21.28 10.28
CA ILE A 299 -14.91 -20.73 10.50
C ILE A 299 -14.05 -20.90 9.25
N ALA A 300 -14.10 -22.08 8.61
CA ALA A 300 -13.38 -22.32 7.36
C ALA A 300 -13.87 -21.41 6.22
N LEU A 301 -15.19 -21.17 6.16
CA LEU A 301 -15.77 -20.22 5.21
C LEU A 301 -15.28 -18.79 5.48
N ALA A 302 -15.28 -18.35 6.75
CA ALA A 302 -14.77 -17.03 7.16
C ALA A 302 -13.32 -16.83 6.74
N PHE A 303 -12.46 -17.83 6.97
CA PHE A 303 -11.05 -17.79 6.54
C PHE A 303 -10.91 -17.63 5.02
N ALA A 304 -11.62 -18.45 4.24
CA ALA A 304 -11.54 -18.42 2.78
C ALA A 304 -12.03 -17.08 2.20
N VAL A 305 -13.07 -16.51 2.81
CA VAL A 305 -13.63 -15.22 2.42
C VAL A 305 -12.66 -14.09 2.74
N ASN A 306 -12.11 -14.04 3.96
CA ASN A 306 -11.19 -12.98 4.37
C ASN A 306 -9.92 -12.97 3.53
N LEU A 307 -9.49 -14.12 3.00
CA LEU A 307 -8.38 -14.17 2.06
C LEU A 307 -8.69 -13.43 0.75
N ILE A 308 -9.90 -13.58 0.22
CA ILE A 308 -10.38 -12.89 -0.99
C ILE A 308 -10.58 -11.40 -0.71
N GLU A 309 -11.17 -11.09 0.44
CA GLU A 309 -11.46 -9.73 0.90
C GLU A 309 -10.18 -8.89 1.06
N LEU A 310 -9.16 -9.46 1.69
CA LEU A 310 -7.85 -8.84 1.83
C LEU A 310 -7.30 -8.36 0.48
N ILE A 311 -7.55 -9.10 -0.59
CA ILE A 311 -7.11 -8.73 -1.95
C ILE A 311 -7.99 -7.61 -2.53
N CYS A 312 -9.30 -7.61 -2.25
CA CYS A 312 -10.24 -6.60 -2.73
C CYS A 312 -9.99 -5.22 -2.11
N SER A 313 -9.61 -5.14 -0.83
CA SER A 313 -9.43 -3.88 -0.11
C SER A 313 -8.02 -3.60 0.41
N ALA A 314 -7.01 -4.39 0.02
CA ALA A 314 -5.62 -4.33 0.49
C ALA A 314 -5.02 -2.92 0.67
N GLY A 315 -5.42 -1.96 -0.17
CA GLY A 315 -4.91 -0.59 -0.14
C GLY A 315 -5.17 0.15 1.18
N LEU A 316 -6.39 0.06 1.73
CA LEU A 316 -6.75 0.79 2.95
C LEU A 316 -5.98 0.26 4.19
N PRO A 317 -5.94 -1.05 4.47
CA PRO A 317 -5.03 -1.68 5.43
C PRO A 317 -3.56 -1.31 5.26
N ALA A 318 -3.06 -1.27 4.03
CA ALA A 318 -1.65 -0.98 3.76
C ALA A 318 -1.28 0.46 4.17
N VAL A 319 -2.13 1.43 3.81
CA VAL A 319 -1.94 2.83 4.21
C VAL A 319 -2.06 2.97 5.72
N TYR A 320 -3.07 2.34 6.32
CA TYR A 320 -3.28 2.39 7.77
C TYR A 320 -2.10 1.83 8.57
N THR A 321 -1.66 0.61 8.24
CA THR A 321 -0.54 -0.07 8.91
C THR A 321 0.77 0.72 8.74
N LYS A 322 0.99 1.34 7.59
CA LYS A 322 2.12 2.26 7.36
C LYS A 322 2.06 3.45 8.33
N VAL A 323 0.94 4.17 8.41
CA VAL A 323 0.78 5.35 9.29
C VAL A 323 0.99 5.00 10.77
N ILE A 324 0.41 3.89 11.25
CA ILE A 324 0.57 3.51 12.67
C ILE A 324 1.98 3.01 12.98
N SER A 325 2.67 2.36 12.03
CA SER A 325 4.05 1.89 12.20
C SER A 325 5.04 3.05 12.27
N MET A 326 4.80 4.11 11.49
CA MET A 326 5.62 5.33 11.49
C MET A 326 5.35 6.23 12.70
N SER A 327 4.22 6.05 13.39
CA SER A 327 3.87 6.79 14.61
C SER A 327 4.67 6.38 15.85
N GLN A 328 5.66 5.48 15.73
CA GLN A 328 6.55 5.01 16.80
C GLN A 328 5.82 4.63 18.09
N LEU A 329 4.66 3.98 17.95
CA LEU A 329 3.82 3.62 19.09
C LEU A 329 4.41 2.43 19.88
N PRO A 330 4.25 2.40 21.21
CA PRO A 330 4.52 1.18 21.98
C PRO A 330 3.61 0.05 21.51
N LEU A 331 4.11 -1.19 21.56
CA LEU A 331 3.44 -2.39 21.01
C LEU A 331 1.96 -2.51 21.39
N TRP A 332 1.60 -2.19 22.64
CA TRP A 332 0.23 -2.36 23.12
C TRP A 332 -0.72 -1.34 22.51
N LYS A 333 -0.25 -0.12 22.24
CA LYS A 333 -1.03 0.90 21.50
C LYS A 333 -1.17 0.50 20.04
N TYR A 334 -0.12 -0.04 19.42
CA TYR A 334 -0.16 -0.55 18.05
C TYR A 334 -1.25 -1.64 17.89
N TYR A 335 -1.20 -2.69 18.72
CA TYR A 335 -2.22 -3.74 18.68
C TYR A 335 -3.61 -3.26 19.13
N GLY A 336 -3.68 -2.28 20.04
CA GLY A 336 -4.93 -1.64 20.42
C GLY A 336 -5.59 -0.89 19.27
N TYR A 337 -4.81 -0.19 18.45
CA TYR A 337 -5.29 0.46 17.23
C TYR A 337 -5.70 -0.55 16.16
N LEU A 338 -4.95 -1.63 15.95
CA LEU A 338 -5.39 -2.74 15.09
C LEU A 338 -6.71 -3.34 15.57
N LEU A 339 -6.88 -3.57 16.87
CA LEU A 339 -8.14 -4.09 17.41
C LEU A 339 -9.28 -3.09 17.19
N PHE A 340 -9.03 -1.79 17.43
CA PHE A 340 -10.02 -0.75 17.20
C PHE A 340 -10.44 -0.68 15.73
N TYR A 341 -9.48 -0.80 14.80
CA TYR A 341 -9.75 -0.93 13.37
C TYR A 341 -10.71 -2.09 13.10
N ILE A 342 -10.42 -3.29 13.60
CA ILE A 342 -11.26 -4.49 13.41
C ILE A 342 -12.67 -4.30 13.95
N LEU A 343 -12.81 -3.67 15.12
CA LEU A 343 -14.13 -3.44 15.72
C LEU A 343 -15.02 -2.56 14.85
N ILE A 344 -14.44 -1.53 14.23
CA ILE A 344 -15.17 -0.65 13.31
C ILE A 344 -15.43 -1.36 11.98
N PHE A 345 -14.44 -2.06 11.45
CA PHE A 345 -14.54 -2.84 10.21
C PHE A 345 -15.61 -3.93 10.28
N MET A 346 -15.79 -4.63 11.41
CA MET A 346 -16.84 -5.65 11.56
C MET A 346 -18.22 -5.09 11.96
N LEU A 347 -18.32 -3.77 12.20
CA LEU A 347 -19.52 -3.18 12.79
C LEU A 347 -20.71 -3.18 11.82
N ASP A 348 -20.48 -2.86 10.56
CA ASP A 348 -21.50 -2.85 9.51
C ASP A 348 -22.00 -4.26 9.20
N ASP A 349 -21.11 -5.25 9.13
CA ASP A 349 -21.44 -6.68 9.03
C ASP A 349 -22.36 -7.12 10.17
N LEU A 350 -22.04 -6.71 11.39
CA LEU A 350 -22.85 -6.99 12.57
C LEU A 350 -24.24 -6.33 12.49
N ILE A 351 -24.31 -5.07 12.06
CA ILE A 351 -25.57 -4.32 11.89
C ILE A 351 -26.44 -4.97 10.82
N VAL A 352 -25.87 -5.27 9.64
CA VAL A 352 -26.60 -5.86 8.51
C VAL A 352 -27.04 -7.28 8.85
N PHE A 353 -26.19 -8.11 9.46
CA PHE A 353 -26.54 -9.46 9.89
C PHE A 353 -27.68 -9.45 10.92
N THR A 354 -27.54 -8.64 11.98
CA THR A 354 -28.53 -8.57 13.06
C THR A 354 -29.85 -8.01 12.52
N GLY A 355 -29.78 -6.93 11.74
CA GLY A 355 -30.93 -6.34 11.07
C GLY A 355 -31.65 -7.37 10.19
N ALA A 356 -30.91 -8.13 9.37
CA ALA A 356 -31.47 -9.17 8.54
C ALA A 356 -32.12 -10.29 9.37
N MET A 357 -31.44 -10.84 10.38
CA MET A 357 -32.00 -11.94 11.19
C MET A 357 -33.27 -11.53 11.95
N LEU A 358 -33.38 -10.26 12.36
CA LEU A 358 -34.57 -9.71 13.02
C LEU A 358 -35.70 -9.39 12.02
N THR A 359 -35.39 -8.79 10.87
CA THR A 359 -36.39 -8.25 9.92
C THR A 359 -36.79 -9.22 8.80
N LEU A 360 -35.88 -10.02 8.25
CA LEU A 360 -36.12 -10.87 7.07
C LEU A 360 -36.94 -12.13 7.35
N HIS A 361 -37.34 -12.37 8.60
CA HIS A 361 -38.40 -13.36 8.86
C HIS A 361 -39.80 -12.86 8.44
N ALA A 362 -39.94 -11.55 8.17
CA ALA A 362 -41.17 -10.93 7.67
C ALA A 362 -41.21 -10.82 6.14
N PHE A 363 -40.08 -10.97 5.44
CA PHE A 363 -40.00 -10.86 3.99
C PHE A 363 -39.51 -12.18 3.38
N GLY A 364 -40.45 -13.10 3.14
CA GLY A 364 -40.20 -14.21 2.23
C GLY A 364 -39.74 -13.68 0.88
N LEU A 365 -38.68 -14.26 0.33
CA LEU A 365 -38.04 -13.89 -0.95
C LEU A 365 -39.09 -13.74 -2.07
N ASN A 366 -39.60 -12.53 -2.27
CA ASN A 366 -40.55 -12.26 -3.35
C ASN A 366 -39.78 -12.34 -4.68
N THR A 367 -40.27 -13.12 -5.63
CA THR A 367 -39.61 -13.39 -6.92
C THR A 367 -39.32 -12.12 -7.72
N LYS A 368 -40.06 -11.04 -7.46
CA LYS A 368 -39.81 -9.69 -8.02
C LYS A 368 -38.52 -9.06 -7.49
N TYR A 369 -38.22 -9.17 -6.19
CA TYR A 369 -37.00 -8.61 -5.60
C TYR A 369 -35.74 -9.36 -6.06
N ALA A 370 -35.82 -10.68 -6.22
CA ALA A 370 -34.70 -11.47 -6.76
C ALA A 370 -34.30 -11.01 -8.17
N ARG A 371 -35.28 -10.68 -9.02
CA ARG A 371 -35.02 -10.18 -10.37
C ARG A 371 -34.34 -8.80 -10.37
N TYR A 372 -34.82 -7.85 -9.56
CA TYR A 372 -34.17 -6.54 -9.44
C TYR A 372 -32.78 -6.65 -8.80
N SER A 373 -32.60 -7.55 -7.83
CA SER A 373 -31.30 -7.81 -7.20
C SER A 373 -30.27 -8.32 -8.21
N HIS A 374 -30.63 -9.23 -9.13
CA HIS A 374 -29.72 -9.67 -10.20
C HIS A 374 -29.35 -8.55 -11.18
N PHE A 375 -30.29 -7.65 -11.49
CA PHE A 375 -30.00 -6.50 -12.36
C PHE A 375 -29.02 -5.51 -11.73
N PHE A 376 -29.36 -4.98 -10.55
CA PHE A 376 -28.52 -4.01 -9.85
C PHE A 376 -27.19 -4.65 -9.42
N GLY A 377 -27.24 -5.88 -8.91
CA GLY A 377 -26.03 -6.63 -8.54
C GLY A 377 -25.12 -6.92 -9.72
N GLY A 378 -25.68 -7.22 -10.89
CA GLY A 378 -24.92 -7.40 -12.13
C GLY A 378 -24.25 -6.12 -12.61
N ILE A 379 -24.95 -4.99 -12.60
CA ILE A 379 -24.39 -3.66 -12.94
C ILE A 379 -23.26 -3.29 -11.97
N ILE A 380 -23.48 -3.46 -10.67
CA ILE A 380 -22.48 -3.16 -9.64
C ILE A 380 -21.25 -4.04 -9.82
N MET A 381 -21.41 -5.37 -9.99
CA MET A 381 -20.28 -6.28 -10.21
C MET A 381 -19.52 -6.00 -11.51
N LEU A 382 -20.21 -5.67 -12.60
CA LEU A 382 -19.55 -5.26 -13.84
C LEU A 382 -18.74 -3.97 -13.63
N THR A 383 -19.34 -2.96 -12.99
CA THR A 383 -18.69 -1.67 -12.75
C THR A 383 -17.43 -1.85 -11.89
N ILE A 384 -17.52 -2.62 -10.80
CA ILE A 384 -16.38 -2.92 -9.94
C ILE A 384 -15.33 -3.74 -10.70
N GLY A 385 -15.71 -4.79 -11.43
CA GLY A 385 -14.78 -5.60 -12.21
C GLY A 385 -14.03 -4.79 -13.28
N LEU A 386 -14.73 -3.87 -13.96
CA LEU A 386 -14.15 -2.97 -14.97
C LEU A 386 -13.18 -1.97 -14.32
N LEU A 387 -13.58 -1.37 -13.19
CA LEU A 387 -12.70 -0.49 -12.42
C LEU A 387 -11.47 -1.24 -11.88
N MET A 388 -11.61 -2.50 -11.46
CA MET A 388 -10.50 -3.33 -11.00
C MET A 388 -9.47 -3.62 -12.11
N LEU A 389 -9.90 -3.72 -13.36
CA LEU A 389 -9.02 -4.04 -14.49
C LEU A 389 -8.41 -2.81 -15.17
N PHE A 390 -9.20 -1.75 -15.37
CA PHE A 390 -8.80 -0.61 -16.20
C PHE A 390 -8.38 0.63 -15.42
N LYS A 391 -8.94 0.84 -14.22
CA LYS A 391 -8.54 1.96 -13.35
C LYS A 391 -8.41 1.52 -11.90
N PRO A 392 -7.36 0.73 -11.60
CA PRO A 392 -7.07 0.22 -10.28
C PRO A 392 -7.15 1.26 -9.16
N GLU A 393 -6.66 2.45 -9.48
CA GLU A 393 -6.48 3.66 -8.67
C GLU A 393 -7.81 4.28 -8.22
N LEU A 394 -8.91 4.04 -8.93
CA LEU A 394 -10.22 4.54 -8.50
C LEU A 394 -10.81 3.73 -7.34
N LEU A 395 -10.32 2.50 -7.15
CA LEU A 395 -10.75 1.59 -6.08
C LEU A 395 -9.70 1.46 -4.98
N MET A 396 -8.43 1.53 -5.33
CA MET A 396 -7.33 1.69 -4.38
C MET A 396 -7.14 3.19 -4.20
N PHE A 397 -7.75 3.76 -3.15
CA PHE A 397 -7.53 5.15 -2.77
C PHE A 397 -6.02 5.44 -2.67
N GLY A 398 -5.45 5.97 -3.75
CA GLY A 398 -4.04 6.26 -3.96
C GLY A 398 -3.90 7.57 -4.69
#